data_AF-I0JX80-F1
#
_entry.id   AF-I0JX80-F1
#
_cell.length_a   1.000
_cell.length_b   1.000
_cell.length_c   1.000
_cell.angle_alpha   90.00
_cell.angle_beta   90.00
_cell.angle_gamma   90.00
#
_symmetry.space_group_name_H-M   'P 1'
#
loop_
_entity.id
_entity.type
_entity.pdbx_description
1 polymer ?
#
loop_
_entity_poly.entity_id
_entity_poly.type
_entity_poly.pdbx_seq_one_letter_code
_entity_poly.pdbx_strand_id
1 'polypeptide(L)'
;MKKGLIFLFFLYFLSSSIGQSTIVQTSKGERLTILNSYEEAKAIPPGKTFAMICGKCKGVWMTIVKKASKEHLAWFDSSQWQNCPGLCKGLIHAKETKSHKHLFLCSHCGEHSAFACCGS
;
A
#
# COMPACT_ATOMS: atom_id res chain seq x y z
N MET A 1 0.45 28.54 52.94
CA MET A 1 -0.30 27.29 52.69
C MET A 1 -0.46 27.11 51.18
N LYS A 2 -0.17 25.90 50.67
CA LYS A 2 -0.54 25.29 49.36
C LYS A 2 -0.07 26.07 48.11
N LYS A 3 1.13 25.83 47.55
CA LYS A 3 1.50 24.66 46.71
C LYS A 3 0.30 24.17 45.86
N GLY A 4 -0.09 25.01 44.91
CA GLY A 4 -1.14 24.75 43.93
C GLY A 4 -0.57 24.58 42.54
N LEU A 5 -0.43 23.31 42.15
CA LEU A 5 -0.85 22.86 40.83
C LEU A 5 0.10 23.12 39.65
N ILE A 6 1.30 22.55 39.80
CA ILE A 6 2.13 21.92 38.76
C ILE A 6 1.30 20.78 38.09
N PHE A 7 0.21 21.13 37.40
CA PHE A 7 -0.75 20.17 36.83
C PHE A 7 -1.25 20.59 35.45
N LEU A 8 -0.55 21.51 34.78
CA LEU A 8 -0.84 21.90 33.39
C LEU A 8 0.18 21.35 32.38
N PHE A 9 1.14 20.53 32.81
CA PHE A 9 2.13 19.91 31.93
C PHE A 9 1.84 18.44 31.57
N PHE A 10 0.80 17.83 32.16
CA PHE A 10 0.55 16.38 32.05
C PHE A 10 -0.49 15.96 31.00
N LEU A 11 -1.11 16.91 30.27
CA LEU A 11 -2.20 16.60 29.33
C LEU A 11 -1.86 16.74 27.85
N TYR A 12 -0.61 17.03 27.49
CA TYR A 12 -0.18 17.15 26.09
C TYR A 12 0.57 15.92 25.54
N PHE A 13 0.47 14.76 26.21
CA PHE A 13 1.29 13.58 25.90
C PHE A 13 0.58 12.42 25.20
N LEU A 14 -0.67 12.53 24.75
CA LEU A 14 -1.37 11.41 24.12
C LEU A 14 -2.13 11.78 22.85
N SER A 15 -1.41 12.23 21.83
CA SER A 15 -1.91 12.20 20.44
C SER A 15 -0.84 11.71 19.48
N SER A 16 -0.02 10.75 19.92
CA SER A 16 0.68 9.86 18.99
C SER A 16 -0.34 8.82 18.55
N SER A 17 -1.09 9.12 17.49
CA SER A 17 -1.81 8.11 16.72
C SER A 17 -0.77 7.18 16.12
N ILE A 18 -0.42 6.15 16.91
CA ILE A 18 0.24 4.94 16.43
C ILE A 18 -0.71 4.37 15.40
N GLY A 19 -0.48 4.70 14.13
CA GLY A 19 -1.03 3.97 13.01
C GLY A 19 -0.51 2.55 13.11
N GLN A 20 -1.23 1.70 13.85
CA GLN A 20 -1.02 0.27 13.88
C GLN A 20 -1.27 -0.21 12.45
N SER A 21 -0.18 -0.40 11.71
CA SER A 21 -0.12 -1.35 10.61
C SER A 21 -0.45 -2.72 11.22
N THR A 22 -1.73 -3.06 11.23
CA THR A 22 -2.20 -4.38 11.63
C THR A 22 -1.55 -5.39 10.70
N ILE A 23 -0.63 -6.18 11.25
CA ILE A 23 -0.08 -7.35 10.57
C ILE A 23 -1.22 -8.36 10.50
N VAL A 24 -1.86 -8.46 9.33
CA VAL A 24 -2.84 -9.52 9.05
C VAL A 24 -2.05 -10.83 8.92
N GLN A 25 -2.08 -11.67 9.95
CA GLN A 25 -1.52 -13.02 9.87
C GLN A 25 -2.40 -13.86 8.93
N THR A 26 -1.92 -14.12 7.71
CA THR A 26 -2.54 -15.12 6.83
C THR A 26 -2.10 -16.51 7.31
N SER A 27 -3.06 -17.31 7.80
CA SER A 27 -2.82 -18.62 8.44
C SER A 27 -2.40 -19.74 7.47
N LYS A 28 -2.26 -19.41 6.19
CA LYS A 28 -1.77 -20.29 5.13
C LYS A 28 -1.11 -19.36 4.12
N GLY A 29 0.19 -19.52 3.85
CA GLY A 29 0.91 -18.62 2.96
C GLY A 29 0.24 -18.58 1.58
N GLU A 30 -0.56 -17.54 1.34
CA GLU A 30 -1.24 -17.34 0.07
C GLU A 30 -0.18 -17.00 -0.98
N ARG A 31 -0.14 -17.78 -2.06
CA ARG A 31 0.81 -17.51 -3.14
C ARG A 31 0.34 -16.27 -3.89
N LEU A 32 1.20 -15.28 -3.97
CA LEU A 32 0.92 -14.07 -4.74
C LEU A 32 1.41 -14.24 -6.18
N THR A 33 0.56 -13.88 -7.13
CA THR A 33 0.87 -13.82 -8.56
C THR A 33 0.99 -12.37 -8.99
N ILE A 34 2.03 -12.03 -9.74
CA ILE A 34 2.26 -10.67 -10.25
C ILE A 34 1.22 -10.36 -11.33
N LEU A 35 0.63 -9.16 -11.24
CA LEU A 35 -0.28 -8.60 -12.22
C LEU A 35 0.49 -7.67 -13.15
N ASN A 36 0.32 -7.85 -14.45
CA ASN A 36 1.02 -7.10 -15.48
C ASN A 36 0.12 -6.08 -16.17
N SER A 37 -1.20 -6.10 -15.99
CA SER A 37 -2.10 -5.18 -16.67
C SER A 37 -3.31 -4.78 -15.83
N TYR A 38 -3.97 -3.70 -16.26
CA TYR A 38 -5.22 -3.25 -15.68
C TYR A 38 -6.33 -4.30 -15.82
N GLU A 39 -6.34 -5.03 -16.93
CA GLU A 39 -7.30 -6.08 -17.27
C GLU A 39 -7.16 -7.27 -16.33
N GLU A 40 -5.92 -7.68 -16.04
CA GLU A 40 -5.63 -8.71 -15.03
C GLU A 40 -6.10 -8.26 -13.64
N ALA A 41 -5.87 -6.99 -13.28
CA ALA A 41 -6.34 -6.44 -12.01
C ALA A 41 -7.87 -6.38 -11.92
N LYS A 42 -8.55 -6.01 -13.01
CA LYS A 42 -10.01 -5.93 -13.11
C LYS A 42 -10.68 -7.31 -13.05
N ALA A 43 -9.99 -8.35 -13.50
CA ALA A 43 -10.47 -9.72 -13.45
C ALA A 43 -10.40 -10.33 -12.05
N ILE A 44 -9.78 -9.66 -11.07
CA ILE A 44 -9.68 -10.18 -9.70
C ILE A 44 -11.08 -10.24 -9.07
N PRO A 45 -11.53 -11.43 -8.62
CA PRO A 45 -12.83 -11.55 -7.99
C PRO A 45 -12.83 -10.89 -6.60
N PRO A 46 -13.98 -10.34 -6.15
CA PRO A 46 -14.12 -9.84 -4.80
C PRO A 46 -13.77 -10.91 -3.75
N GLY A 47 -13.14 -10.48 -2.66
CA GLY A 47 -12.68 -11.37 -1.58
C GLY A 47 -11.24 -11.85 -1.73
N LYS A 48 -10.59 -11.66 -2.88
CA LYS A 48 -9.17 -11.96 -3.06
C LYS A 48 -8.26 -10.87 -2.49
N THR A 49 -7.07 -11.28 -2.08
CA THR A 49 -6.01 -10.37 -1.63
C THR A 49 -5.41 -9.64 -2.82
N PHE A 50 -5.33 -8.32 -2.77
CA PHE A 50 -4.48 -7.51 -3.65
C PHE A 50 -3.34 -6.91 -2.84
N ALA A 51 -2.13 -6.92 -3.39
CA ALA A 51 -0.95 -6.36 -2.76
C ALA A 51 -0.19 -5.44 -3.72
N MET A 52 0.23 -4.28 -3.22
CA MET A 52 1.28 -3.49 -3.85
C MET A 52 2.55 -3.65 -3.02
N ILE A 53 3.63 -4.07 -3.66
CA ILE A 53 4.90 -4.40 -3.01
C ILE A 53 5.97 -3.49 -3.59
N CYS A 54 6.74 -2.80 -2.74
CA CYS A 54 8.01 -2.22 -3.15
C CYS A 54 9.16 -3.07 -2.59
N GLY A 55 9.78 -3.87 -3.45
CA GLY A 55 10.83 -4.82 -3.03
C GLY A 55 12.07 -4.13 -2.48
N LYS A 56 12.47 -2.99 -3.06
CA LYS A 56 13.64 -2.23 -2.62
C LYS A 56 13.38 -1.44 -1.32
N CYS A 57 12.20 -0.84 -1.16
CA CYS A 57 11.83 -0.15 0.08
C CYS A 57 11.30 -1.09 1.18
N LYS A 58 11.27 -2.41 0.93
CA LYS A 58 10.83 -3.48 1.85
C LYS A 58 9.44 -3.22 2.46
N GLY A 59 8.49 -2.82 1.62
CA GLY A 59 7.14 -2.48 2.03
C GLY A 59 6.07 -3.18 1.24
N VAL A 60 4.95 -3.46 1.92
CA VAL A 60 3.77 -4.11 1.34
C VAL A 60 2.53 -3.35 1.82
N TRP A 61 1.70 -2.92 0.87
CA TRP A 61 0.33 -2.50 1.13
C TRP A 61 -0.59 -3.60 0.61
N MET A 62 -1.57 -3.98 1.41
CA MET A 62 -2.51 -5.06 1.08
C MET A 62 -3.93 -4.61 1.35
N THR A 63 -4.84 -5.09 0.51
CA THR A 63 -6.29 -4.94 0.71
C THR A 63 -7.01 -6.18 0.22
N ILE A 64 -8.24 -6.37 0.69
CA ILE A 64 -9.16 -7.35 0.10
C ILE A 64 -9.96 -6.64 -0.98
N VAL A 65 -10.03 -7.24 -2.18
CA VAL A 65 -10.80 -6.67 -3.28
C VAL A 65 -12.28 -6.63 -2.91
N LYS A 66 -12.82 -5.43 -2.78
CA LYS A 66 -14.25 -5.18 -2.57
C LYS A 66 -14.90 -4.85 -3.90
N LYS A 67 -16.08 -5.44 -4.16
CA LYS A 67 -16.87 -5.19 -5.39
C LYS A 67 -17.17 -3.70 -5.61
N ALA A 68 -17.39 -2.94 -4.53
CA ALA A 68 -17.80 -1.54 -4.59
C ALA A 68 -16.64 -0.55 -4.72
N SER A 69 -15.50 -0.78 -4.05
CA SER A 69 -14.50 0.30 -3.86
C SER A 69 -13.46 0.43 -4.98
N LYS A 70 -13.23 -0.62 -5.78
CA LYS A 70 -12.26 -0.61 -6.90
C LYS A 70 -10.87 -0.06 -6.54
N GLU A 71 -10.51 0.02 -5.25
CA GLU A 71 -9.28 0.67 -4.75
C GLU A 71 -8.00 0.07 -5.39
N HIS A 72 -7.99 -1.24 -5.63
CA HIS A 72 -6.89 -1.93 -6.29
C HIS A 72 -6.63 -1.43 -7.71
N LEU A 73 -7.66 -0.97 -8.42
CA LEU A 73 -7.53 -0.45 -9.79
C LEU A 73 -6.88 0.94 -9.84
N ALA A 74 -6.99 1.72 -8.77
CA ALA A 74 -6.38 3.06 -8.71
C ALA A 74 -4.85 3.00 -8.79
N TRP A 75 -4.24 1.87 -8.42
CA TRP A 75 -2.79 1.68 -8.58
C TRP A 75 -2.34 1.65 -10.04
N PHE A 76 -3.22 1.27 -10.97
CA PHE A 76 -2.92 1.18 -12.39
C PHE A 76 -3.23 2.47 -13.16
N ASP A 77 -3.85 3.46 -12.52
CA ASP A 77 -4.14 4.75 -13.13
C ASP A 77 -2.84 5.58 -13.26
N SER A 78 -2.37 5.76 -14.49
CA SER A 78 -1.15 6.54 -14.77
C SER A 78 -1.25 8.03 -14.46
N SER A 79 -2.45 8.56 -14.21
CA SER A 79 -2.65 9.93 -13.76
C SER A 79 -2.48 10.09 -12.24
N GLN A 80 -2.48 8.98 -11.49
CA GLN A 80 -2.43 8.99 -10.03
C GLN A 80 -1.08 8.52 -9.51
N TRP A 81 -0.60 9.24 -8.49
CA TRP A 81 0.60 8.89 -7.75
C TRP A 81 0.17 8.39 -6.38
N GLN A 82 0.62 7.20 -6.02
CA GLN A 82 0.24 6.55 -4.77
C GLN A 82 1.43 6.53 -3.81
N ASN A 83 1.20 6.57 -2.51
CA ASN A 83 2.31 6.49 -1.55
C ASN A 83 3.02 5.14 -1.66
N CYS A 84 4.35 5.15 -1.67
CA CYS A 84 5.13 3.93 -1.61
C CYS A 84 4.85 3.22 -0.28
N PRO A 85 4.52 1.91 -0.29
CA PRO A 85 4.23 1.16 0.92
C PRO A 85 5.46 0.86 1.78
N GLY A 86 6.66 1.17 1.29
CA GLY A 86 7.91 0.96 2.00
C GLY A 86 8.38 2.17 2.81
N LEU A 87 9.54 2.02 3.43
CA LEU A 87 10.06 2.98 4.40
C LEU A 87 10.58 4.29 3.76
N CYS A 88 10.63 4.35 2.44
CA CYS A 88 11.31 5.41 1.70
C CYS A 88 10.48 6.70 1.52
N LYS A 89 9.22 6.75 1.97
CA LYS A 89 8.29 7.90 1.77
C LYS A 89 8.16 8.38 0.32
N GLY A 90 8.58 7.55 -0.65
CA GLY A 90 8.47 7.84 -2.07
C GLY A 90 7.04 7.70 -2.55
N LEU A 91 6.84 7.94 -3.85
CA LEU A 91 5.58 7.74 -4.53
C LEU A 91 5.75 6.65 -5.59
N ILE A 92 4.72 5.85 -5.80
CA ILE A 92 4.61 4.89 -6.88
C ILE A 92 3.78 5.49 -8.00
N HIS A 93 4.34 5.44 -9.21
CA HIS A 93 3.68 5.81 -10.44
C HIS A 93 3.51 4.58 -11.33
N ALA A 94 2.32 4.41 -11.91
CA ALA A 94 2.07 3.39 -12.91
C ALA A 94 2.32 3.93 -14.32
N LYS A 95 3.08 3.18 -15.09
CA LYS A 95 3.38 3.50 -16.49
C LYS A 95 2.98 2.34 -17.38
N GLU A 96 2.09 2.60 -18.32
CA GLU A 96 1.73 1.64 -19.35
C GLU A 96 2.82 1.60 -20.44
N THR A 97 3.23 0.40 -20.84
CA THR A 97 4.16 0.18 -21.94
C THR A 97 3.42 0.07 -23.26
N LYS A 98 4.16 0.10 -24.39
CA LYS A 98 3.60 -0.14 -25.73
C LYS A 98 2.93 -1.52 -25.89
N SER A 99 3.18 -2.45 -24.97
CA SER A 99 2.59 -3.80 -24.95
C SER A 99 1.43 -3.92 -23.95
N HIS A 100 0.83 -2.80 -23.53
CA HIS A 100 -0.28 -2.75 -22.56
C HIS A 100 0.06 -3.34 -21.18
N LYS A 101 1.35 -3.45 -20.87
CA LYS A 101 1.81 -3.87 -19.54
C LYS A 101 2.01 -2.65 -18.66
N HIS A 102 1.68 -2.78 -17.38
CA HIS A 102 1.90 -1.75 -16.38
C HIS A 102 3.20 -2.04 -15.63
N LEU A 103 4.03 -1.01 -15.56
CA LEU A 103 5.24 -0.98 -14.73
C LEU A 103 5.01 -0.02 -13.57
N PHE A 104 5.36 -0.44 -12.36
CA PHE A 104 5.25 0.38 -11.16
C PHE A 104 6.62 0.91 -10.75
N LEU A 105 6.73 2.24 -10.69
CA LEU A 105 7.97 2.97 -10.49
C LEU A 105 7.93 3.68 -9.14
N CYS A 106 8.85 3.38 -8.23
CA CYS A 106 9.02 4.17 -7.01
C CYS A 106 9.94 5.36 -7.28
N SER A 107 9.50 6.58 -6.94
CA SER A 107 10.28 7.81 -7.10
C SER A 107 11.59 7.83 -6.29
N HIS A 108 11.71 6.99 -5.27
CA HIS A 108 12.94 6.84 -4.49
C HIS A 108 13.87 5.71 -5.00
N CYS A 109 13.30 4.57 -5.42
CA CYS A 109 14.07 3.37 -5.74
C CYS A 109 14.28 3.12 -7.25
N GLY A 110 13.65 3.93 -8.09
CA GLY A 110 13.71 3.84 -9.54
C GLY A 110 12.80 2.78 -10.15
N GLU A 111 13.01 2.51 -11.44
CA GLU A 111 12.21 1.57 -12.22
C GLU A 111 12.31 0.13 -11.68
N HIS A 112 11.26 -0.67 -11.93
CA HIS A 112 11.16 -2.09 -11.52
C HIS A 112 11.32 -2.35 -10.02
N SER A 113 11.02 -1.36 -9.19
CA SER A 113 11.12 -1.48 -7.73
C SER A 113 9.80 -1.86 -7.07
N ALA A 114 8.68 -1.75 -7.78
CA ALA A 114 7.35 -2.07 -7.28
C ALA A 114 6.57 -3.02 -8.19
N PHE A 115 5.66 -3.79 -7.57
CA PHE A 115 4.88 -4.84 -8.21
C PHE A 115 3.47 -4.88 -7.62
N ALA A 116 2.46 -4.95 -8.49
CA ALA A 116 1.10 -5.31 -8.10
C ALA A 116 0.96 -6.84 -8.14
N CYS A 117 0.30 -7.40 -7.13
CA CYS A 117 0.10 -8.83 -7.00
C CYS A 117 -1.33 -9.16 -6.53
N CYS A 118 -1.80 -10.36 -6.86
CA CYS A 118 -3.06 -10.93 -6.37
C CYS A 118 -2.81 -12.27 -5.69
N GLY A 119 -3.57 -12.58 -4.64
CA GLY A 119 -3.66 -13.92 -4.08
C GLY A 119 -4.25 -14.90 -5.08
N SER A 120 -3.58 -16.03 -5.30
CA SER A 120 -4.01 -17.12 -6.19
C SER A 120 -5.28 -17.79 -5.69
#